data_AF-A0EBM6-F1
#
_entry.id   AF-A0EBM6-F1
#
_cell.length_a   1.000
_cell.length_b   1.000
_cell.length_c   1.000
_cell.angle_alpha   90.00
_cell.angle_beta   90.00
_cell.angle_gamma   90.00
#
_symmetry.space_group_name_H-M   'P 1'
#
loop_
_entity.id
_entity.type
_entity.pdbx_description
1 polymer ?
#
loop_
_entity_poly.entity_id
_entity_poly.type
_entity_poly.pdbx_seq_one_letter_code
_entity_poly.pdbx_strand_id
1 'polypeptide(L)'
;MNHKSTYKSSFGGFTSITTIILVFLFFSTNFVDYLAGKNIITKQTQIYDDDLTNLQLNDQDFIMALGIDQTNFLDQPYFTINLQQREYERLPNGTLIKNITQLPLVPCTLERFQQIFDRYGKNFSDDFERLQLKNLLCPQQCI
;
A
#
# COMPACT_ATOMS: atom_id res chain seq x y z
N MET A 1 -17.56 -35.03 53.40
CA MET A 1 -17.87 -33.58 53.39
C MET A 1 -16.73 -32.84 52.70
N ASN A 2 -17.00 -32.24 51.54
CA ASN A 2 -16.05 -31.50 50.72
C ASN A 2 -15.90 -30.06 51.26
N HIS A 3 -14.89 -29.79 52.09
CA HIS A 3 -14.48 -28.43 52.41
C HIS A 3 -13.23 -28.07 51.60
N LYS A 4 -13.42 -27.62 50.35
CA LYS A 4 -12.36 -26.92 49.63
C LYS A 4 -12.21 -25.55 50.27
N SER A 5 -11.29 -25.43 51.23
CA SER A 5 -10.88 -24.15 51.80
C SER A 5 -10.15 -23.34 50.74
N THR A 6 -10.86 -22.42 50.09
CA THR A 6 -10.28 -21.46 49.16
C THR A 6 -9.43 -20.46 49.96
N TYR A 7 -8.13 -20.70 50.05
CA TYR A 7 -7.21 -19.78 50.71
C TYR A 7 -7.10 -18.50 49.88
N LYS A 8 -7.80 -17.44 50.27
CA LYS A 8 -7.57 -16.08 49.78
C LYS A 8 -6.34 -15.52 50.48
N SER A 9 -5.18 -15.61 49.85
CA SER A 9 -3.97 -14.94 50.34
C SER A 9 -4.08 -13.43 50.05
N SER A 10 -3.97 -12.61 51.09
CA SER A 10 -3.92 -11.13 50.96
C SER A 10 -2.80 -10.68 50.02
N PHE A 11 -1.71 -11.46 49.96
CA PHE A 11 -0.60 -11.24 49.04
C PHE A 11 -0.99 -11.46 47.59
N GLY A 12 -1.76 -12.52 47.31
CA GLY A 12 -2.30 -12.80 45.97
C GLY A 12 -3.21 -11.67 45.48
N GLY A 13 -4.06 -11.15 46.36
CA GLY A 13 -4.94 -10.01 46.05
C GLY A 13 -4.18 -8.75 45.66
N PHE A 14 -3.12 -8.40 46.41
CA PHE A 14 -2.26 -7.26 46.08
C PHE A 14 -1.59 -7.46 44.71
N THR A 15 -1.00 -8.63 44.47
CA THR A 15 -0.34 -8.92 43.19
C THR A 15 -1.29 -8.86 42.01
N SER A 16 -2.54 -9.35 42.14
CA SER A 16 -3.54 -9.28 41.07
C SER A 16 -4.01 -7.86 40.79
N ILE A 17 -4.14 -7.01 41.82
CA ILE A 17 -4.51 -5.60 41.62
C ILE A 17 -3.37 -4.86 40.92
N THR A 18 -2.12 -5.11 41.32
CA THR A 18 -0.95 -4.50 40.68
C THR A 18 -0.83 -4.90 39.21
N THR A 19 -1.04 -6.17 38.86
CA THR A 19 -0.98 -6.61 37.46
C THR A 19 -2.09 -5.98 36.61
N ILE A 20 -3.31 -5.88 37.13
CA ILE A 20 -4.43 -5.21 36.42
C ILE A 20 -4.10 -3.74 36.14
N ILE A 21 -3.53 -3.02 37.11
CA ILE A 21 -3.15 -1.62 36.94
C ILE A 21 -2.05 -1.47 35.88
N LEU A 22 -1.03 -2.34 35.90
CA LEU A 22 0.05 -2.30 34.90
C LEU A 22 -0.46 -2.55 33.48
N VAL A 23 -1.35 -3.53 33.32
CA VAL A 23 -1.99 -3.83 32.03
C VAL A 23 -2.82 -2.64 31.56
N PHE A 24 -3.62 -2.03 32.44
CA PHE A 24 -4.45 -0.88 32.09
C PHE A 24 -3.63 0.35 31.66
N LEU A 25 -2.52 0.62 32.35
CA LEU A 25 -1.60 1.71 31.98
C LEU A 25 -0.95 1.46 30.62
N PHE A 26 -0.50 0.23 30.36
CA PHE A 26 0.07 -0.16 29.07
C PHE A 26 -0.93 -0.01 27.92
N PHE A 27 -2.18 -0.42 28.11
CA PHE A 27 -3.20 -0.25 27.07
C PHE A 27 -3.58 1.21 26.87
N SER A 28 -3.62 2.01 27.94
CA SER A 28 -3.95 3.43 27.86
C SER A 28 -2.93 4.22 27.03
N THR A 29 -1.63 3.92 27.15
CA THR A 29 -0.60 4.58 26.31
C THR A 29 -0.75 4.23 24.83
N ASN A 30 -1.02 2.96 24.52
CA ASN A 30 -1.26 2.52 23.14
C ASN A 30 -2.56 3.12 22.56
N PHE A 31 -3.61 3.23 23.37
CA PHE A 31 -4.90 3.80 22.95
C PHE A 31 -4.83 5.31 22.73
N VAL A 32 -4.11 6.04 23.59
CA VAL A 32 -3.86 7.48 23.40
C VAL A 32 -3.00 7.72 22.16
N ASP A 33 -1.97 6.90 21.92
CA ASP A 33 -1.16 7.00 20.69
C ASP A 33 -1.98 6.73 19.42
N TYR A 34 -2.95 5.81 19.49
CA TYR A 34 -3.91 5.54 18.40
C TYR A 34 -4.85 6.74 18.16
N LEU A 35 -5.47 7.29 19.21
CA LEU A 35 -6.37 8.44 19.09
C LEU A 35 -5.67 9.76 18.74
N ALA A 36 -4.43 9.94 19.20
CA ALA A 36 -3.60 11.08 18.86
C ALA A 36 -3.20 11.10 17.38
N GLY A 37 -3.62 10.09 16.59
CA GLY A 37 -3.33 10.02 15.18
C GLY A 37 -1.83 10.12 14.95
N LYS A 38 -1.03 9.42 15.77
CA LYS A 38 0.37 9.17 15.40
C LYS A 38 0.28 8.40 14.10
N ASN A 39 0.37 9.17 13.02
CA ASN A 39 0.52 8.70 11.68
C ASN A 39 1.57 7.61 11.78
N ILE A 40 1.20 6.38 11.44
CA ILE A 40 2.19 5.41 11.03
C ILE A 40 2.78 6.07 9.78
N ILE A 41 3.75 6.96 10.00
CA ILE A 41 4.66 7.41 8.96
C ILE A 41 5.42 6.13 8.73
N THR A 42 4.91 5.33 7.80
CA THR A 42 5.70 4.34 7.09
C THR A 42 6.91 5.13 6.64
N LYS A 43 8.01 4.98 7.38
CA LYS A 43 9.32 5.41 6.89
C LYS A 43 9.60 4.48 5.73
N GLN A 44 9.02 4.79 4.57
CA GLN A 44 9.60 4.42 3.30
C GLN A 44 10.97 5.08 3.34
N THR A 45 11.99 4.29 3.66
CA THR A 45 13.36 4.64 3.35
C THR A 45 13.43 4.75 1.83
N GLN A 46 13.15 5.94 1.32
CA GLN A 46 13.48 6.30 -0.05
C GLN A 46 14.98 6.50 -0.05
N ILE A 47 15.70 5.43 -0.43
CA ILE A 47 17.08 5.55 -0.83
C ILE A 47 17.00 6.23 -2.20
N TYR A 48 17.26 7.54 -2.24
CA TYR A 48 17.43 8.25 -3.49
C TYR A 48 18.80 7.83 -4.03
N ASP A 49 18.78 7.13 -5.16
CA ASP A 49 19.98 6.93 -5.96
C ASP A 49 20.24 8.25 -6.70
N ASP A 50 21.41 8.85 -6.50
CA ASP A 50 21.77 10.13 -7.13
C ASP A 50 21.89 10.00 -8.67
N ASP A 51 21.85 8.77 -9.19
CA ASP A 51 21.93 8.42 -10.61
C ASP A 51 20.61 7.87 -11.18
N LEU A 52 19.47 8.28 -10.60
CA LEU A 52 18.15 8.11 -11.23
C LEU A 52 18.09 8.95 -12.51
N THR A 53 18.69 8.41 -13.57
CA THR A 53 18.36 8.75 -14.94
C THR A 53 16.85 8.79 -15.01
N ASN A 54 16.27 9.96 -15.31
CA ASN A 54 14.82 10.24 -15.29
C ASN A 54 14.01 8.96 -15.47
N LEU A 55 13.38 8.46 -14.39
CA LEU A 55 12.50 7.31 -14.46
C LEU A 55 11.34 7.70 -15.38
N GLN A 56 11.50 7.40 -16.67
CA GLN A 56 10.46 7.65 -17.66
C GLN A 56 9.40 6.61 -17.38
N LEU A 57 8.26 7.07 -16.86
CA LEU A 57 7.06 6.27 -16.74
C LEU A 57 6.48 6.11 -18.15
N ASN A 58 7.19 5.39 -19.01
CA ASN A 58 6.72 5.04 -20.34
C ASN A 58 6.12 3.61 -20.26
N ASP A 59 5.24 3.28 -21.21
CA ASP A 59 4.66 1.92 -21.30
C ASP A 59 5.69 0.80 -21.58
N GLN A 60 6.95 1.18 -21.77
CA GLN A 60 8.03 0.34 -22.23
C GLN A 60 8.92 -0.17 -21.08
N ASP A 61 9.02 0.61 -20.02
CA ASP A 61 9.91 0.43 -18.88
C ASP A 61 9.13 0.38 -17.55
N PHE A 62 7.86 0.81 -17.55
CA PHE A 62 7.00 0.79 -16.36
C PHE A 62 5.57 0.34 -16.64
N ILE A 63 5.06 -0.59 -15.82
CA ILE A 63 3.64 -0.95 -15.78
C ILE A 63 3.19 -1.13 -14.34
N MET A 64 1.97 -0.69 -14.04
CA MET A 64 1.34 -0.88 -12.75
C MET A 64 -0.04 -1.50 -12.92
N ALA A 65 -0.43 -2.35 -11.97
CA ALA A 65 -1.75 -2.95 -11.88
C ALA A 65 -2.43 -2.53 -10.58
N LEU A 66 -3.69 -2.11 -10.68
CA LEU A 66 -4.52 -1.61 -9.58
C LEU A 66 -5.68 -2.56 -9.36
N GLY A 67 -5.78 -3.11 -8.16
CA GLY A 67 -6.92 -3.90 -7.71
C GLY A 67 -7.90 -3.05 -6.93
N ILE A 68 -9.18 -3.20 -7.23
CA ILE A 68 -10.27 -2.61 -6.46
C ILE A 68 -11.02 -3.74 -5.78
N ASP A 69 -11.21 -3.62 -4.46
CA ASP A 69 -11.97 -4.58 -3.67
C ASP A 69 -13.47 -4.39 -3.93
N GLN A 70 -13.92 -4.89 -5.09
CA GLN A 70 -15.31 -4.92 -5.50
C GLN A 70 -15.54 -6.16 -6.38
N THR A 71 -16.64 -6.87 -6.14
CA THR A 71 -17.07 -7.96 -7.02
C THR A 71 -17.36 -7.42 -8.43
N ASN A 72 -16.72 -8.01 -9.44
CA ASN A 72 -16.89 -7.68 -10.87
C ASN A 72 -16.69 -6.20 -11.21
N PHE A 73 -15.66 -5.55 -10.64
CA PHE A 73 -15.36 -4.14 -10.92
C PHE A 73 -15.22 -3.84 -12.43
N LEU A 74 -14.61 -4.76 -13.19
CA LEU A 74 -14.37 -4.56 -14.63
C LEU A 74 -15.68 -4.51 -15.45
N ASP A 75 -16.72 -5.23 -15.03
CA ASP A 75 -18.00 -5.31 -15.75
C ASP A 75 -19.03 -4.31 -15.20
N GLN A 76 -19.03 -4.06 -13.89
CA GLN A 76 -20.03 -3.25 -13.19
C GLN A 76 -19.39 -2.36 -12.11
N PRO A 77 -18.58 -1.36 -12.48
CA PRO A 77 -17.94 -0.49 -11.51
C PRO A 77 -18.98 0.41 -10.83
N TYR A 78 -18.90 0.57 -9.50
CA TYR A 78 -19.71 1.54 -8.78
C TYR A 78 -19.23 2.99 -8.99
N PHE A 79 -17.99 3.17 -9.43
CA PHE A 79 -17.37 4.47 -9.66
C PHE A 79 -16.25 4.36 -10.71
N THR A 80 -15.97 5.48 -11.39
CA THR A 80 -14.87 5.60 -12.35
C THR A 80 -13.59 6.01 -11.63
N ILE A 81 -12.46 5.43 -12.02
CA ILE A 81 -11.14 5.73 -11.47
C ILE A 81 -10.24 6.23 -12.58
N ASN A 82 -9.60 7.37 -12.35
CA ASN A 82 -8.61 7.95 -13.25
C ASN A 82 -7.31 8.17 -12.48
N LEU A 83 -6.19 7.81 -13.08
CA LEU A 83 -4.87 8.10 -12.54
C LEU A 83 -4.44 9.50 -13.00
N GLN A 84 -3.75 10.25 -12.13
CA GLN A 84 -3.16 11.55 -12.50
C GLN A 84 -1.65 11.45 -12.37
N GLN A 85 -0.95 11.65 -13.49
CA GLN A 85 0.49 11.81 -13.50
C GLN A 85 0.82 13.30 -13.41
N ARG A 86 1.80 13.64 -12.58
CA ARG A 86 2.24 15.01 -12.37
C ARG A 86 3.75 15.10 -12.50
N GLU A 87 4.19 15.94 -13.41
CA GLU A 87 5.59 16.24 -13.62
C GLU A 87 5.86 17.70 -13.25
N TYR A 88 6.94 17.91 -12.51
CA TYR A 88 7.31 19.20 -11.95
C TYR A 88 8.73 19.52 -12.40
N GLU A 89 8.86 20.50 -13.29
CA GLU A 89 10.16 20.99 -13.73
C GLU A 89 10.41 22.36 -13.11
N ARG A 90 11.52 22.50 -12.39
CA ARG A 90 11.94 23.79 -11.85
C ARG A 90 13.03 24.37 -12.75
N LEU A 91 12.70 25.47 -13.40
CA LEU A 91 13.64 26.18 -14.25
C LEU A 91 14.71 26.91 -13.40
N PRO A 92 15.90 27.19 -13.97
CA PRO A 92 16.97 27.92 -13.27
C PRO A 92 16.56 29.32 -12.79
N ASN A 93 15.54 29.92 -13.39
CA ASN A 93 14.97 31.21 -12.99
C ASN A 93 14.01 31.11 -11.79
N GLY A 94 13.80 29.92 -11.23
CA GLY A 94 12.93 29.68 -10.08
C GLY A 94 11.46 29.43 -10.42
N THR A 95 11.06 29.52 -11.70
CA THR A 95 9.71 29.17 -12.15
C THR A 95 9.49 27.67 -12.08
N LEU A 96 8.30 27.25 -11.65
CA LEU A 96 7.89 25.85 -11.59
C LEU A 96 6.87 25.56 -12.69
N ILE A 97 7.25 24.74 -13.67
CA ILE A 97 6.35 24.19 -14.68
C ILE A 97 5.68 22.95 -14.08
N LYS A 98 4.37 22.83 -14.27
CA LYS A 98 3.55 21.72 -13.77
C LYS A 98 2.82 21.10 -14.96
N ASN A 99 3.21 19.88 -15.35
CA ASN A 99 2.46 19.10 -16.32
C ASN A 99 1.56 18.12 -15.57
N ILE A 100 0.26 18.16 -15.84
CA ILE A 100 -0.71 17.26 -15.22
C ILE A 100 -1.39 16.50 -16.35
N THR A 101 -1.20 15.18 -16.37
CA THR A 101 -1.78 14.29 -17.37
C THR A 101 -2.79 13.37 -16.68
N GLN A 102 -3.99 13.28 -17.25
CA GLN A 102 -4.99 12.31 -16.81
C GLN A 102 -4.84 11.02 -17.61
N LEU A 103 -4.77 9.92 -16.89
CA LEU A 103 -4.51 8.59 -17.41
C LEU A 103 -5.73 7.72 -17.13
N PRO A 104 -6.53 7.38 -18.16
CA PRO A 104 -7.61 6.44 -17.97
C PRO A 104 -7.04 5.05 -17.64
N LEU A 105 -7.78 4.32 -16.81
CA LEU A 105 -7.45 2.95 -16.47
C LEU A 105 -8.25 1.99 -17.34
N VAL A 106 -7.61 0.94 -17.84
CA VAL A 106 -8.19 -0.10 -18.69
C VAL A 106 -7.87 -1.48 -18.11
N PRO A 107 -8.63 -2.54 -18.44
CA PRO A 107 -8.27 -3.89 -18.04
C PRO A 107 -6.85 -4.25 -18.50
N CYS A 108 -6.08 -4.88 -17.60
CA CYS A 108 -4.73 -5.33 -17.91
C CYS A 108 -4.73 -6.47 -18.94
N THR A 109 -3.80 -6.42 -19.90
CA THR A 109 -3.62 -7.46 -20.94
C THR A 109 -2.25 -8.10 -20.84
N LEU A 110 -2.15 -9.39 -21.15
CA LEU A 110 -0.88 -10.13 -21.12
C LEU A 110 0.17 -9.50 -22.06
N GLU A 111 -0.24 -9.08 -23.25
CA GLU A 111 0.64 -8.51 -24.28
C GLU A 111 1.45 -7.31 -23.76
N ARG A 112 0.84 -6.44 -22.95
CA ARG A 112 1.53 -5.27 -22.40
C ARG A 112 2.60 -5.63 -21.37
N PHE A 113 2.32 -6.60 -20.51
CA PHE A 113 3.33 -7.09 -19.58
C PHE A 113 4.43 -7.84 -20.32
N GLN A 114 4.07 -8.68 -21.29
CA GLN A 114 5.03 -9.45 -22.06
C GLN A 114 6.04 -8.55 -22.78
N GLN A 115 5.61 -7.42 -23.36
CA GLN A 115 6.49 -6.45 -24.01
C GLN A 115 7.61 -5.93 -23.09
N ILE A 116 7.32 -5.75 -21.80
CA ILE A 116 8.31 -5.26 -20.82
C ILE A 116 9.28 -6.39 -20.45
N PHE A 117 8.77 -7.60 -20.22
CA PHE A 117 9.57 -8.74 -19.78
C PHE A 117 10.31 -9.48 -20.92
N ASP A 118 9.90 -9.29 -22.17
CA ASP A 118 10.54 -9.82 -23.37
C ASP A 118 11.99 -9.37 -23.48
N ARG A 119 12.29 -8.11 -23.11
CA ARG A 119 13.67 -7.58 -23.09
C ARG A 119 14.59 -8.36 -22.15
N TYR A 120 14.02 -8.97 -21.12
CA TYR A 120 14.73 -9.78 -20.14
C TYR A 120 14.68 -11.28 -20.46
N GLY A 121 14.11 -11.65 -21.62
CA GLY A 121 13.98 -13.05 -22.05
C GLY A 121 13.07 -13.89 -21.15
N LYS A 122 12.13 -13.27 -20.43
CA LYS A 122 11.21 -13.95 -19.53
C LYS A 122 9.80 -14.03 -20.13
N ASN A 123 9.23 -15.22 -20.08
CA ASN A 123 7.80 -15.40 -20.35
C ASN A 123 7.02 -15.03 -19.09
N PHE A 124 6.13 -14.04 -19.20
CA PHE A 124 5.33 -13.53 -18.09
C PHE A 124 3.93 -14.15 -18.04
N SER A 125 3.59 -15.04 -18.96
CA SER A 125 2.28 -15.70 -19.02
C SER A 125 1.90 -16.42 -17.72
N ASP A 126 2.84 -17.18 -17.15
CA ASP A 126 2.57 -17.94 -15.91
C ASP A 126 2.35 -17.02 -14.71
N ASP A 127 3.12 -15.93 -14.64
CA ASP A 127 3.00 -14.92 -13.59
C ASP A 127 1.72 -14.11 -13.72
N PHE A 128 1.30 -13.80 -14.95
CA PHE A 128 0.08 -13.06 -15.24
C PHE A 128 -1.16 -13.79 -14.72
N GLU A 129 -1.25 -15.10 -14.98
CA GLU A 129 -2.34 -15.95 -14.49
C GLU A 129 -2.26 -16.17 -12.98
N ARG A 130 -1.05 -16.46 -12.46
CA ARG A 130 -0.82 -16.69 -11.02
C ARG A 130 -1.22 -15.47 -10.18
N LEU A 131 -0.93 -14.27 -10.66
CA LEU A 131 -1.24 -13.01 -9.99
C LEU A 131 -2.64 -12.49 -10.33
N GLN A 132 -3.41 -13.21 -11.16
CA GLN A 132 -4.76 -12.84 -11.57
C GLN A 132 -4.85 -11.42 -12.15
N LEU A 133 -3.81 -11.00 -12.89
CA LEU A 133 -3.69 -9.61 -13.36
C LEU A 133 -4.80 -9.23 -14.35
N LYS A 134 -5.40 -10.22 -15.01
CA LYS A 134 -6.58 -10.03 -15.88
C LYS A 134 -7.74 -9.31 -15.19
N ASN A 135 -7.86 -9.45 -13.87
CA ASN A 135 -8.93 -8.85 -13.08
C ASN A 135 -8.56 -7.46 -12.53
N LEU A 136 -7.39 -6.93 -12.91
CA LEU A 136 -6.86 -5.66 -12.44
C LEU A 136 -6.90 -4.60 -13.55
N LEU A 137 -6.71 -3.35 -13.13
CA LEU A 137 -6.68 -2.19 -14.00
C LEU A 137 -5.26 -1.69 -14.20
N CYS A 138 -4.92 -1.37 -15.45
CA CYS A 138 -3.64 -0.82 -15.86
C CYS A 138 -3.85 0.57 -16.50
N PRO A 139 -2.94 1.55 -16.33
CA PRO A 139 -3.02 2.83 -17.04
C PRO A 139 -2.98 2.60 -18.55
N GLN A 140 -3.77 3.32 -19.35
CA GLN A 140 -3.84 3.07 -20.79
C GLN A 140 -2.52 3.39 -21.52
N GLN A 141 -1.89 4.51 -21.19
CA GLN A 141 -0.61 4.93 -21.77
C GLN A 141 0.19 5.76 -20.77
N CYS A 142 1.27 5.22 -20.22
CA CYS A 142 2.18 6.01 -19.39
C CYS A 142 3.12 6.84 -20.31
N ILE A 143 3.22 8.15 -20.04
CA ILE A 143 4.01 9.13 -20.84
C ILE A 143 5.30 9.46 -20.11
#